data_AF-A0A9W6ILU5-F1
#
_entry.id   AF-A0A9W6ILU5-F1
#
_cell.length_a   1.000
_cell.length_b   1.000
_cell.length_c   1.000
_cell.angle_alpha   90.00
_cell.angle_beta   90.00
_cell.angle_gamma   90.00
#
_symmetry.space_group_name_H-M   'P 1'
#
loop_
_entity.id
_entity.type
_entity.pdbx_description
1 polymer ?
#
loop_
_entity_poly.entity_id
_entity_poly.type
_entity_poly.pdbx_seq_one_letter_code
_entity_poly.pdbx_strand_id
1 'polypeptide(L)'
;MPEPAKANNRRAQHVAYGTFATALVSLLALYSAFWSGLVLLAWLGITPERVFQLDVSDALSLLPVWTRLALWLWTTLLMAALVAVLFRRKGAVVLLASAIIPHLAAFLTLSANPYYDGTFGYLNIALEVFVVYWLARQAMQVSASR
;
A
#
# COMPACT_ATOMS: atom_id res chain seq x y z
N MET A 1 -23.67 -17.20 -30.07
CA MET A 1 -22.45 -17.80 -29.47
C MET A 1 -21.29 -16.83 -29.70
N PRO A 2 -20.54 -16.43 -28.66
CA PRO A 2 -19.40 -15.54 -28.86
C PRO A 2 -18.31 -16.26 -29.67
N GLU A 3 -17.71 -15.53 -30.60
CA GLU A 3 -16.61 -16.00 -31.43
C GLU A 3 -15.41 -16.44 -30.56
N PRO A 4 -14.81 -17.62 -30.80
CA PRO A 4 -13.78 -18.18 -29.92
C PRO A 4 -12.57 -17.24 -29.71
N ALA A 5 -12.22 -16.42 -30.71
CA ALA A 5 -11.19 -15.40 -30.60
C ALA A 5 -11.52 -14.31 -29.54
N LYS A 6 -12.80 -13.90 -29.43
CA LYS A 6 -13.25 -12.91 -28.46
C LYS A 6 -13.21 -13.44 -27.03
N ALA A 7 -13.50 -14.73 -26.84
CA ALA A 7 -13.41 -15.38 -25.52
C ALA A 7 -11.96 -15.47 -25.02
N ASN A 8 -11.01 -15.78 -25.91
CA ASN A 8 -9.61 -15.89 -25.55
C ASN A 8 -8.99 -14.53 -25.15
N ASN A 9 -9.31 -13.47 -25.90
CA ASN A 9 -8.84 -12.12 -25.61
C ASN A 9 -9.33 -11.61 -24.24
N ARG A 10 -10.59 -11.87 -23.88
CA ARG A 10 -11.13 -11.51 -22.56
C ARG A 10 -10.41 -12.22 -21.42
N ARG A 11 -10.12 -13.53 -21.58
CA ARG A 11 -9.38 -14.30 -20.57
C ARG A 11 -7.95 -13.77 -20.39
N ALA A 12 -7.25 -13.47 -21.48
CA ALA A 12 -5.91 -12.89 -21.43
C ALA A 12 -5.90 -11.52 -20.72
N GLN A 13 -6.87 -10.65 -21.02
CA GLN A 13 -7.04 -9.36 -20.34
C GLN A 13 -7.28 -9.54 -18.84
N HIS A 14 -8.17 -10.44 -18.43
CA HIS A 14 -8.43 -10.70 -17.01
C HIS A 14 -7.19 -11.21 -16.25
N VAL A 15 -6.36 -12.05 -16.88
CA VAL A 15 -5.11 -12.53 -16.28
C VAL A 15 -4.11 -11.39 -16.14
N ALA A 16 -3.89 -10.61 -17.20
CA ALA A 16 -2.96 -9.48 -17.18
C ALA A 16 -3.34 -8.44 -16.09
N TYR A 17 -4.62 -8.13 -15.95
CA TYR A 17 -5.09 -7.23 -14.89
C TYR A 17 -4.86 -7.78 -13.49
N GLY A 18 -5.11 -9.07 -13.27
CA GLY A 18 -4.86 -9.72 -11.98
C GLY A 18 -3.37 -9.68 -11.60
N THR A 19 -2.48 -9.97 -12.55
CA THR A 19 -1.03 -9.92 -12.34
C THR A 19 -0.57 -8.50 -12.03
N PHE A 20 -1.01 -7.51 -12.81
CA PHE A 20 -0.63 -6.11 -12.60
C PHE A 20 -1.13 -5.55 -11.27
N ALA A 21 -2.39 -5.84 -10.90
CA ALA A 21 -2.95 -5.49 -9.59
C ALA A 21 -2.11 -6.06 -8.45
N THR A 22 -1.76 -7.34 -8.55
CA THR A 22 -0.95 -8.01 -7.53
C THR A 22 0.42 -7.36 -7.42
N ALA A 23 1.09 -7.07 -8.54
CA ALA A 23 2.40 -6.43 -8.53
C ALA A 23 2.38 -5.05 -7.85
N LEU A 24 1.40 -4.20 -8.18
CA LEU A 24 1.27 -2.88 -7.58
C LEU A 24 0.98 -2.94 -6.08
N VAL A 25 0.05 -3.79 -5.65
CA VAL A 25 -0.28 -3.91 -4.22
C VAL A 25 0.85 -4.58 -3.45
N SER A 26 1.59 -5.51 -4.04
CA SER A 26 2.80 -6.08 -3.44
C SER A 26 3.87 -5.01 -3.21
N LEU A 27 4.06 -4.08 -4.15
CA LEU A 27 5.01 -2.99 -3.98
C LEU A 27 4.64 -2.08 -2.80
N LEU A 28 3.37 -1.71 -2.68
CA LEU A 28 2.84 -0.95 -1.55
C LEU A 28 3.03 -1.70 -0.22
N ALA A 29 2.71 -3.00 -0.22
CA ALA A 29 2.84 -3.86 0.94
C ALA A 29 4.30 -3.96 1.40
N LEU A 30 5.24 -4.18 0.49
CA LEU A 30 6.69 -4.22 0.77
C LEU A 30 7.18 -2.89 1.34
N TYR A 31 6.78 -1.77 0.75
CA TYR A 31 7.12 -0.44 1.24
C TYR A 31 6.61 -0.22 2.68
N SER A 32 5.35 -0.55 2.95
CA SER A 32 4.80 -0.41 4.30
C SER A 32 5.46 -1.35 5.32
N ALA A 33 5.75 -2.59 4.92
CA ALA A 33 6.41 -3.57 5.78
C ALA A 33 7.85 -3.16 6.10
N PHE A 34 8.54 -2.54 5.15
CA PHE A 34 9.87 -1.98 5.37
C PHE A 34 9.84 -0.93 6.48
N TRP A 35 8.94 0.07 6.40
CA TRP A 35 8.83 1.11 7.43
C TRP A 35 8.40 0.57 8.80
N SER A 36 7.38 -0.30 8.84
CA SER A 36 6.97 -0.95 10.09
C SER A 36 8.06 -1.86 10.67
N GLY A 37 8.86 -2.49 9.81
CA GLY A 37 10.05 -3.24 10.20
C GLY A 37 11.12 -2.35 10.84
N LEU A 38 11.40 -1.17 10.30
CA LEU A 38 12.31 -0.19 10.91
C LEU A 38 11.80 0.28 12.29
N VAL A 39 10.50 0.54 12.41
CA VAL A 39 9.87 0.87 13.71
C VAL A 39 10.07 -0.25 14.73
N LEU A 40 9.88 -1.51 14.31
CA LEU A 40 10.10 -2.66 15.17
C LEU A 40 11.55 -2.80 15.59
N LEU A 41 12.50 -2.70 14.65
CA LEU A 41 13.93 -2.78 14.95
C LEU A 41 14.36 -1.67 15.91
N ALA A 42 13.82 -0.46 15.76
CA ALA A 42 14.08 0.64 16.68
C ALA A 42 13.53 0.41 18.07
N TRP A 43 12.33 -0.17 18.17
CA TRP A 43 11.79 -0.58 19.46
C TRP A 43 12.71 -1.58 20.17
N LEU A 44 13.28 -2.52 19.40
CA LEU A 44 14.20 -3.52 19.92
C LEU A 44 15.62 -2.99 20.17
N GLY A 45 15.91 -1.74 19.81
CA GLY A 45 17.24 -1.13 19.96
C GLY A 45 18.28 -1.64 18.93
N ILE A 46 17.83 -2.16 17.78
CA ILE A 46 18.68 -2.80 16.76
C ILE A 46 18.59 -2.07 15.40
N THR A 47 18.21 -0.80 15.40
CA THR A 47 18.10 -0.03 14.14
C THR A 47 19.46 0.34 13.58
N PRO A 48 19.65 0.29 12.24
CA PRO A 48 20.75 1.01 11.61
C PRO A 48 20.69 2.51 11.92
N GLU A 49 21.84 3.15 12.07
CA GLU A 49 21.93 4.60 12.33
C GLU A 49 21.26 5.41 11.20
N ARG A 50 21.49 5.02 9.93
CA ARG A 50 20.97 5.76 8.77
C ARG A 50 20.35 4.87 7.71
N VAL A 51 19.23 5.32 7.15
CA VAL A 51 18.53 4.69 6.02
C VAL A 51 18.05 5.76 5.06
N PHE A 52 18.49 5.73 3.79
CA PHE A 52 18.11 6.73 2.77
C PHE A 52 18.24 8.19 3.24
N GLN A 53 19.33 8.49 3.96
CA GLN A 53 19.64 9.78 4.59
C GLN A 53 18.84 10.14 5.85
N LEU A 54 17.83 9.35 6.23
CA LEU A 54 17.12 9.46 7.50
C LEU A 54 18.00 8.96 8.64
N ASP A 55 18.18 9.75 9.70
CA ASP A 55 18.62 9.23 10.99
C ASP A 55 17.45 8.50 11.65
N VAL A 56 17.51 7.17 11.61
CA VAL A 56 16.35 6.34 11.93
C VAL A 56 16.10 6.34 13.43
N SER A 57 17.16 6.36 14.24
CA SER A 57 17.05 6.38 15.70
C SER A 57 16.40 7.68 16.16
N ASP A 58 16.90 8.82 15.66
CA ASP A 58 16.36 10.13 16.03
C ASP A 58 14.95 10.34 15.50
N ALA A 59 14.69 9.96 14.24
CA ALA A 59 13.37 10.10 13.65
C ALA A 59 12.30 9.28 14.38
N LEU A 60 12.63 8.05 14.80
CA LEU A 60 11.68 7.14 15.45
C LEU A 60 11.56 7.35 16.96
N SER A 61 12.59 7.86 17.63
CA SER A 61 12.52 8.20 19.07
C SER A 61 11.50 9.32 19.34
N LEU A 62 11.39 10.26 18.40
CA LEU A 62 10.43 11.37 18.44
C LEU A 62 9.04 10.96 17.94
N LEU A 63 8.87 9.75 17.40
CA LEU A 63 7.57 9.31 16.93
C LEU A 63 6.64 8.98 18.10
N PRO A 64 5.47 9.61 18.15
CA PRO A 64 4.51 9.30 19.16
C PRO A 64 3.86 7.92 18.97
N VAL A 65 3.33 7.36 20.05
CA VAL A 65 2.79 5.99 20.06
C VAL A 65 1.67 5.78 19.04
N TRP A 66 0.80 6.78 18.83
CA TRP A 66 -0.31 6.67 17.88
C TRP A 66 0.16 6.60 16.43
N THR A 67 1.27 7.27 16.08
CA THR A 67 1.87 7.16 14.73
C THR A 67 2.39 5.76 14.48
N ARG A 68 2.97 5.11 15.50
CA ARG A 68 3.39 3.70 15.41
C ARG A 68 2.19 2.78 15.18
N LEU A 69 1.10 2.98 15.93
CA LEU A 69 -0.14 2.22 15.73
C LEU A 69 -0.72 2.44 14.33
N ALA A 70 -0.66 3.67 13.81
CA ALA A 70 -1.10 4.00 12.47
C ALA A 70 -0.25 3.26 11.41
N LEU A 71 1.07 3.21 11.56
CA LEU A 71 1.95 2.42 10.68
C LEU A 71 1.60 0.92 10.70
N TRP A 72 1.40 0.35 11.90
CA TRP A 72 0.99 -1.06 12.02
C TRP A 72 -0.36 -1.35 11.38
N LEU A 73 -1.35 -0.48 11.59
CA LEU A 73 -2.67 -0.61 10.98
C LEU A 73 -2.60 -0.47 9.46
N TRP A 74 -1.84 0.50 8.95
CA TRP A 74 -1.60 0.69 7.53
C TRP A 74 -0.97 -0.55 6.88
N THR A 75 0.11 -1.08 7.44
CA THR A 75 0.75 -2.31 6.95
C THR A 75 -0.22 -3.49 6.99
N THR A 76 -0.99 -3.66 8.06
CA THR A 76 -1.96 -4.76 8.20
C THR A 76 -3.05 -4.68 7.13
N LEU A 77 -3.58 -3.48 6.87
CA LEU A 77 -4.60 -3.25 5.83
C LEU A 77 -4.04 -3.50 4.43
N LEU A 78 -2.79 -3.09 4.15
CA LEU A 78 -2.14 -3.37 2.86
C LEU A 78 -1.87 -4.86 2.65
N MET A 79 -1.45 -5.59 3.68
CA MET A 79 -1.29 -7.05 3.60
C MET A 79 -2.63 -7.75 3.39
N ALA A 80 -3.68 -7.32 4.10
CA ALA A 80 -5.03 -7.85 3.91
C ALA A 80 -5.56 -7.54 2.50
N ALA A 81 -5.30 -6.34 1.98
CA ALA A 81 -5.62 -5.96 0.61
C ALA A 81 -4.88 -6.82 -0.41
N LEU A 82 -3.58 -7.07 -0.23
CA LEU A 82 -2.80 -7.95 -1.09
C LEU A 82 -3.40 -9.35 -1.15
N VAL A 83 -3.69 -9.92 0.02
CA VAL A 83 -4.36 -11.23 0.13
C VAL A 83 -5.72 -11.19 -0.59
N ALA A 84 -6.51 -10.14 -0.40
CA ALA A 84 -7.80 -9.98 -1.07
C ALA A 84 -7.65 -9.88 -2.61
N VAL A 85 -6.62 -9.20 -3.12
CA VAL A 85 -6.30 -9.14 -4.57
C VAL A 85 -5.91 -10.52 -5.10
N LEU A 86 -5.06 -11.26 -4.39
CA LEU A 86 -4.66 -12.63 -4.76
C LEU A 86 -5.87 -13.56 -4.88
N PHE A 87 -6.82 -13.46 -3.95
CA PHE A 87 -8.07 -14.21 -3.98
C PHE A 87 -9.20 -13.55 -4.79
N ARG A 88 -8.91 -12.46 -5.54
CA ARG A 88 -9.84 -11.73 -6.41
C ARG A 88 -11.14 -11.30 -5.69
N ARG A 89 -11.04 -10.91 -4.43
CA ARG A 89 -12.17 -10.47 -3.60
C ARG A 89 -12.46 -8.98 -3.84
N LYS A 90 -13.74 -8.64 -4.02
CA LYS A 90 -14.19 -7.24 -4.17
C LYS A 90 -13.79 -6.34 -2.98
N GLY A 91 -13.62 -6.93 -1.79
CA GLY A 91 -13.16 -6.23 -0.59
C GLY A 91 -11.75 -5.66 -0.68
N ALA A 92 -10.93 -6.07 -1.67
CA ALA A 92 -9.59 -5.53 -1.87
C ALA A 92 -9.57 -3.99 -2.01
N VAL A 93 -10.52 -3.44 -2.78
CA VAL A 93 -10.60 -1.99 -2.99
C VAL A 93 -10.92 -1.25 -1.70
N VAL A 94 -11.83 -1.81 -0.88
CA VAL A 94 -12.22 -1.22 0.41
C VAL A 94 -11.04 -1.26 1.38
N LEU A 95 -10.32 -2.38 1.44
CA LEU A 95 -9.12 -2.52 2.28
C LEU A 95 -8.03 -1.53 1.88
N LEU A 96 -7.75 -1.39 0.59
CA LEU A 96 -6.77 -0.41 0.08
C LEU A 96 -7.19 1.02 0.39
N ALA A 97 -8.45 1.38 0.12
CA ALA A 97 -8.96 2.72 0.41
C ALA A 97 -8.89 3.03 1.92
N SER A 98 -9.17 2.03 2.76
CA SER A 98 -9.07 2.17 4.22
C SER A 98 -7.62 2.29 4.70
N ALA A 99 -6.65 1.73 3.98
CA ALA A 99 -5.23 1.80 4.32
C ALA A 99 -4.64 3.22 4.15
N ILE A 100 -5.22 4.03 3.26
CA ILE A 100 -4.78 5.42 3.02
C ILE A 100 -4.97 6.29 4.28
N ILE A 101 -6.03 6.05 5.05
CA ILE A 101 -6.34 6.85 6.26
C ILE A 101 -5.22 6.77 7.31
N PRO A 102 -4.83 5.57 7.81
CA PRO A 102 -3.73 5.47 8.77
C PRO A 102 -2.38 5.86 8.16
N HIS A 103 -2.16 5.64 6.85
CA HIS A 103 -0.96 6.13 6.18
C HIS A 103 -0.86 7.65 6.22
N LEU A 104 -1.94 8.37 5.88
CA LEU A 104 -2.00 9.83 5.97
C LEU A 104 -1.79 10.31 7.40
N ALA A 105 -2.42 9.66 8.39
CA ALA A 105 -2.24 10.01 9.80
C ALA A 105 -0.77 9.87 10.25
N ALA A 106 -0.12 8.76 9.87
CA ALA A 106 1.29 8.56 10.16
C ALA A 106 2.18 9.57 9.41
N PHE A 107 1.89 9.79 8.13
CA PHE A 107 2.65 10.67 7.25
C PHE A 107 2.58 12.13 7.70
N LEU A 108 1.41 12.65 8.09
CA LEU A 108 1.28 14.03 8.58
C LEU A 108 2.11 14.28 9.84
N THR A 109 2.25 13.27 10.70
CA THR A 109 3.11 13.36 11.89
C THR A 109 4.59 13.29 11.50
N LEU A 110 4.94 12.38 10.59
CA LEU A 110 6.30 12.24 10.07
C LEU A 110 6.76 13.47 9.28
N SER A 111 5.89 14.12 8.50
CA SER A 111 6.23 15.31 7.73
C SER A 111 6.51 16.55 8.59
N ALA A 112 6.09 16.52 9.86
CA ALA A 112 6.45 17.53 10.84
C ALA A 112 7.83 17.26 11.49
N ASN A 113 8.44 16.10 11.22
CA ASN A 113 9.75 15.75 11.74
C ASN A 113 10.85 16.41 10.89
N PRO A 114 11.73 17.25 11.47
CA PRO A 114 12.77 17.97 10.72
C PRO A 114 13.80 17.05 10.06
N TYR A 115 13.89 15.79 10.49
CA TYR A 115 14.79 14.79 9.92
C TYR A 115 14.19 14.05 8.73
N TYR A 116 12.91 14.28 8.40
CA TYR A 116 12.19 13.60 7.32
C TYR A 116 11.71 14.59 6.25
N ASP A 117 12.12 14.39 5.00
CA ASP A 117 11.83 15.29 3.87
C ASP A 117 10.44 15.06 3.24
N GLY A 118 9.75 13.96 3.59
CA GLY A 118 8.40 13.66 3.11
C GLY A 118 8.31 13.15 1.67
N THR A 119 9.36 13.28 0.84
CA THR A 119 9.31 13.02 -0.61
C THR A 119 8.79 11.61 -0.94
N PHE A 120 9.34 10.60 -0.26
CA PHE A 120 8.93 9.21 -0.49
C PHE A 120 7.51 8.90 -0.02
N GLY A 121 7.04 9.55 1.04
CA GLY A 121 5.68 9.35 1.53
C GLY A 121 4.63 9.97 0.61
N TYR A 122 4.88 11.16 0.05
CA TYR A 122 4.00 11.75 -0.98
C TYR A 122 3.88 10.84 -2.21
N LEU A 123 5.01 10.32 -2.70
CA LEU A 123 5.03 9.39 -3.82
C LEU A 123 4.22 8.13 -3.50
N ASN A 124 4.36 7.58 -2.29
CA ASN A 124 3.61 6.39 -1.90
C ASN A 124 2.10 6.66 -1.75
N ILE A 125 1.70 7.80 -1.20
CA ILE A 125 0.27 8.20 -1.15
C ILE A 125 -0.31 8.32 -2.57
N ALA A 126 0.41 8.97 -3.49
CA ALA A 126 -0.02 9.09 -4.87
C ALA A 126 -0.19 7.71 -5.54
N LEU A 127 0.72 6.78 -5.26
CA LEU A 127 0.64 5.41 -5.75
C LEU A 127 -0.56 4.65 -5.15
N GLU A 128 -0.82 4.77 -3.85
CA GLU A 128 -1.99 4.17 -3.20
C GLU A 128 -3.31 4.65 -3.81
N VAL A 129 -3.46 5.97 -3.96
CA VAL A 129 -4.65 6.58 -4.58
C VAL A 129 -4.81 6.10 -6.02
N PHE A 130 -3.72 6.06 -6.79
CA PHE A 130 -3.73 5.54 -8.15
C PHE A 130 -4.21 4.07 -8.20
N VAL A 131 -3.66 3.22 -7.34
CA VAL A 131 -4.03 1.79 -7.29
C VAL A 131 -5.50 1.61 -6.92
N VAL A 132 -5.99 2.35 -5.93
CA VAL A 132 -7.41 2.32 -5.53
C VAL A 132 -8.30 2.75 -6.68
N TYR A 133 -8.02 3.90 -7.30
CA TYR A 133 -8.80 4.42 -8.42
C TYR A 133 -8.82 3.43 -9.59
N TRP A 134 -7.65 2.89 -9.96
CA TRP A 134 -7.54 1.95 -11.06
C TRP A 134 -8.33 0.67 -10.79
N LEU A 135 -8.19 0.06 -9.61
CA LEU A 135 -8.94 -1.15 -9.24
C LEU A 135 -10.45 -0.91 -9.15
N ALA A 136 -10.88 0.23 -8.60
CA ALA A 136 -12.28 0.61 -8.54
C ALA A 136 -12.87 0.75 -9.95
N ARG A 137 -12.15 1.41 -10.87
CA ARG A 137 -12.55 1.54 -12.27
C ARG A 137 -12.71 0.19 -12.96
N GLN A 138 -11.77 -0.74 -12.75
CA GLN A 138 -11.88 -2.09 -13.31
C GLN A 138 -13.09 -2.85 -12.76
N ALA A 139 -13.36 -2.74 -11.45
CA ALA A 139 -14.51 -3.38 -10.82
C ALA A 139 -15.86 -2.89 -11.39
N MET A 140 -15.95 -1.59 -11.71
CA MET A 140 -17.14 -1.00 -12.35
C MET A 140 -17.32 -1.50 -13.79
N GLN A 141 -16.25 -1.57 -14.58
CA GLN A 141 -16.31 -2.06 -15.97
C GLN A 141 -16.77 -3.52 -16.05
N VAL A 142 -16.32 -4.37 -15.12
CA VAL A 142 -16.77 -5.77 -15.06
C VAL A 142 -18.25 -5.86 -14.69
N SER A 143 -18.72 -5.00 -13.79
CA SER A 143 -20.12 -5.00 -13.34
C SER A 143 -21.10 -4.53 -14.42
N ALA A 144 -20.70 -3.58 -15.27
CA ALA A 144 -21.52 -3.07 -16.38
C ALA A 144 -21.65 -4.04 -17.58
N SER A 145 -20.86 -5.13 -17.60
CA SER A 145 -20.85 -6.11 -18.70
C SER A 145 -21.69 -7.37 -18.41
N ARG A 146 -22.34 -7.43 -17.26
CA ARG A 146 -23.25 -8.50 -16.83
C ARG A 146 -24.68 -8.04 -16.99
#